data_AF-A0AAD7V1Q0-F1
#
_entry.id   AF-A0AAD7V1Q0-F1
#
_cell.length_a   1.000
_cell.length_b   1.000
_cell.length_c   1.000
_cell.angle_alpha   90.00
_cell.angle_beta   90.00
_cell.angle_gamma   90.00
#
_symmetry.space_group_name_H-M   'P 1'
#
loop_
_entity.id
_entity.type
_entity.pdbx_description
1 polymer ?
#
loop_
_entity_poly.entity_id
_entity_poly.type
_entity_poly.pdbx_seq_one_letter_code
_entity_poly.pdbx_strand_id
1 'polypeptide(L)'
;MNYNWRTIDIDQYDEDAYTEDEILASFESQMPADQAEALAQTQNTDVRNLLTRGEYGNALLRALEDPPYGRHLTQAKAIITQTVVDTLSLIRATDIESTISTLNFDQKDLLMKYLYAGLAKPEVYNSGVLLTWHEKLTKIAGTGCIVRVMSDKRTVL
;
A
#
# COMPACT_ATOMS: atom_id res chain seq x y z
N MET A 1 -17.89 11.29 -44.43
CA MET A 1 -17.41 10.69 -43.17
C MET A 1 -18.46 9.72 -42.67
N ASN A 2 -18.17 8.42 -42.62
CA ASN A 2 -19.10 7.39 -42.18
C ASN A 2 -18.95 7.27 -40.65
N TYR A 3 -19.82 7.95 -39.89
CA TYR A 3 -19.80 7.91 -38.43
C TYR A 3 -20.41 6.59 -37.95
N ASN A 4 -19.62 5.75 -37.29
CA ASN A 4 -20.09 4.47 -36.76
C ASN A 4 -20.78 4.67 -35.41
N TRP A 5 -22.10 4.82 -35.43
CA TRP A 5 -22.92 5.09 -34.25
C TRP A 5 -22.98 3.93 -33.23
N ARG A 6 -22.54 2.73 -33.61
CA ARG A 6 -22.55 1.52 -32.75
C ARG A 6 -21.36 1.42 -31.81
N THR A 7 -20.35 2.27 -31.98
CA THR A 7 -19.15 2.30 -31.11
C THR A 7 -19.20 3.41 -30.07
N ILE A 8 -20.31 4.15 -30.01
CA ILE A 8 -20.50 5.19 -29.00
C ILE A 8 -20.85 4.50 -27.68
N ASP A 9 -20.01 4.70 -26.67
CA ASP A 9 -20.28 4.29 -25.31
C ASP A 9 -21.34 5.23 -24.72
N ILE A 10 -22.58 4.74 -24.68
CA ILE A 10 -23.73 5.47 -24.11
C ILE A 10 -23.82 5.28 -22.59
N ASP A 11 -23.17 4.26 -22.04
CA ASP A 11 -23.25 3.89 -20.63
C ASP A 11 -22.47 4.90 -19.76
N GLN A 12 -21.49 5.62 -20.33
CA GLN A 12 -20.79 6.72 -19.64
C GLN A 12 -21.71 7.88 -19.19
N TYR A 13 -22.90 7.99 -19.79
CA TYR A 13 -23.89 9.02 -19.50
C TYR A 13 -25.06 8.49 -18.67
N ASP A 14 -25.01 7.24 -18.21
CA ASP A 14 -26.01 6.66 -17.32
C ASP A 14 -25.91 7.31 -15.93
N GLU A 15 -26.97 7.97 -15.48
CA GLU A 15 -27.03 8.67 -14.19
C GLU A 15 -27.06 7.68 -13.00
N ASP A 16 -27.44 6.42 -13.23
CA ASP A 16 -27.46 5.37 -12.19
C ASP A 16 -26.11 4.64 -12.08
N ALA A 17 -25.14 4.95 -12.95
CA ALA A 17 -23.81 4.35 -12.91
C ALA A 17 -22.99 4.90 -11.74
N TYR A 18 -22.56 4.02 -10.83
CA TYR A 18 -21.62 4.39 -9.78
C TYR A 18 -20.28 4.82 -10.38
N THR A 19 -19.96 6.10 -10.22
CA THR A 19 -18.67 6.63 -10.69
C THR A 19 -17.55 6.35 -9.69
N GLU A 20 -16.34 6.19 -10.20
CA GLU A 20 -15.16 6.03 -9.35
C GLU A 20 -14.96 7.26 -8.44
N ASP A 21 -15.29 8.45 -8.93
CA ASP A 21 -15.29 9.70 -8.16
C ASP A 21 -16.22 9.65 -6.95
N GLU A 22 -17.46 9.18 -7.10
CA GLU A 22 -18.42 9.08 -6.00
C GLU A 22 -17.99 8.08 -4.93
N ILE A 23 -17.43 6.94 -5.36
CA ILE A 23 -16.93 5.92 -4.43
C ILE A 23 -15.71 6.47 -3.65
N LEU A 24 -14.78 7.12 -4.35
CA LEU A 24 -13.52 7.57 -3.78
C LEU A 24 -13.65 8.87 -2.98
N ALA A 25 -14.65 9.72 -3.24
CA ALA A 25 -14.91 10.96 -2.50
C ALA A 25 -15.04 10.70 -0.99
N SER A 26 -15.64 9.57 -0.60
CA SER A 26 -15.77 9.18 0.82
C SER A 26 -14.44 8.83 1.51
N PHE A 27 -13.39 8.59 0.73
CA PHE A 27 -12.06 8.20 1.18
C PHE A 27 -10.99 9.28 0.95
N GLU A 28 -11.39 10.48 0.54
CA GLU A 28 -10.47 11.59 0.34
C GLU A 28 -9.94 12.10 1.68
N SER A 29 -8.61 12.20 1.77
CA SER A 29 -7.97 12.84 2.91
C SER A 29 -8.15 14.35 2.82
N GLN A 30 -8.57 14.95 3.93
CA GLN A 30 -8.66 16.41 4.08
C GLN A 30 -7.27 17.07 4.25
N MET A 31 -6.20 16.26 4.35
CA MET A 31 -4.85 16.76 4.56
C MET A 31 -4.27 17.35 3.25
N PRO A 32 -3.63 18.52 3.32
CA PRO A 32 -2.85 19.08 2.20
C PRO A 32 -1.71 18.14 1.77
N ALA A 33 -1.42 18.09 0.48
CA ALA A 33 -0.36 17.23 -0.07
C ALA A 33 1.01 17.50 0.58
N ASP A 34 1.40 18.77 0.71
CA ASP A 34 2.68 19.17 1.32
C ASP A 34 2.83 18.69 2.77
N GLN A 35 1.74 18.72 3.53
CA GLN A 35 1.74 18.26 4.93
C GLN A 35 1.86 16.74 5.00
N ALA A 36 1.17 16.02 4.12
CA ALA A 36 1.26 14.56 4.02
C ALA A 36 2.68 14.12 3.64
N GLU A 37 3.33 14.84 2.73
CA GLU A 37 4.71 14.59 2.32
C GLU A 37 5.69 14.81 3.47
N ALA A 38 5.55 15.91 4.22
CA ALA A 38 6.39 16.20 5.38
C ALA A 38 6.26 15.12 6.48
N LEU A 39 5.04 14.63 6.72
CA LEU A 39 4.81 13.52 7.65
C LEU A 39 5.46 12.23 7.15
N ALA A 40 5.32 11.92 5.85
CA ALA A 40 5.92 10.74 5.26
C ALA A 40 7.46 10.75 5.32
N GLN A 41 8.08 11.92 5.12
CA GLN A 41 9.53 12.09 5.27
C GLN A 41 9.99 11.92 6.72
N THR A 42 9.21 12.44 7.67
CA THR A 42 9.46 12.25 9.10
C THR A 42 9.42 10.76 9.46
N GLN A 43 8.38 10.06 9.04
CA GLN A 43 8.23 8.62 9.23
C GLN A 43 9.38 7.84 8.58
N ASN A 44 9.80 8.18 7.37
CA ASN A 44 10.96 7.58 6.72
C ASN A 44 12.23 7.73 7.57
N THR A 45 12.44 8.92 8.14
CA THR A 45 13.60 9.20 8.99
C THR A 45 13.56 8.38 10.28
N ASP A 46 12.39 8.29 10.93
CA ASP A 46 12.20 7.47 12.13
C ASP A 46 12.48 5.99 11.87
N VAL A 47 11.95 5.46 10.76
CA VAL A 47 12.16 4.07 10.36
C VAL A 47 13.64 3.80 10.09
N ARG A 48 14.34 4.70 9.38
CA ARG A 48 15.79 4.57 9.13
C ARG A 48 16.61 4.58 10.41
N ASN A 49 16.23 5.40 11.39
CA ASN A 49 16.88 5.42 12.69
C ASN A 49 16.71 4.09 13.44
N LEU A 50 15.51 3.49 13.41
CA LEU A 50 15.24 2.19 14.01
C LEU A 50 16.01 1.05 13.31
N LEU A 51 16.09 1.10 11.97
CA LEU A 51 16.86 0.15 11.17
C LEU A 51 18.35 0.18 11.50
N THR A 52 18.91 1.38 11.69
CA THR A 52 20.32 1.56 12.08
C THR A 52 20.63 0.97 13.45
N ARG A 53 19.63 0.92 14.35
CA ARG A 53 19.73 0.29 15.67
C ARG A 53 19.52 -1.23 15.64
N GLY A 54 19.15 -1.80 14.49
CA GLY A 54 18.82 -3.22 14.35
C GLY A 54 17.43 -3.60 14.86
N GLU A 55 16.57 -2.63 15.13
CA GLU A 55 15.20 -2.85 15.64
C GLU A 55 14.20 -3.03 14.48
N TYR A 56 14.35 -4.11 13.70
CA TYR A 56 13.58 -4.30 12.47
C TYR A 56 12.06 -4.43 12.68
N GLY A 57 11.63 -5.08 13.77
CA GLY A 57 10.20 -5.22 14.08
C GLY A 57 9.52 -3.88 14.37
N ASN A 58 10.16 -3.05 15.20
CA ASN A 58 9.68 -1.69 15.51
C ASN A 58 9.73 -0.79 14.27
N ALA A 59 10.76 -0.94 13.44
CA ALA A 59 10.85 -0.22 12.16
C ALA A 59 9.66 -0.55 11.24
N LEU A 60 9.30 -1.83 11.11
CA LEU A 60 8.14 -2.24 10.31
C LEU A 60 6.83 -1.72 10.90
N LEU A 61 6.65 -1.80 12.23
CA LEU A 61 5.47 -1.26 12.90
C LEU A 61 5.31 0.24 12.64
N ARG A 62 6.40 1.00 12.78
CA ARG A 62 6.43 2.44 12.49
C ARG A 62 6.15 2.73 11.03
N ALA A 63 6.63 1.90 10.09
CA ALA A 63 6.39 2.09 8.66
C ALA A 63 4.94 1.81 8.23
N LEU A 64 4.22 0.99 8.99
CA LEU A 64 2.81 0.63 8.75
C LEU A 64 1.83 1.55 9.50
N GLU A 65 2.32 2.56 10.21
CA GLU A 65 1.48 3.51 10.94
C GLU A 65 0.93 4.59 10.00
N ASP A 66 -0.31 5.02 10.21
CA ASP A 66 -0.98 6.13 9.50
C ASP A 66 -0.74 6.18 7.97
N PRO A 67 -1.16 5.15 7.22
CA PRO A 67 -0.98 5.11 5.76
C PRO A 67 -1.67 6.29 5.05
N PRO A 68 -0.99 6.98 4.10
CA PRO A 68 -1.56 8.12 3.39
C PRO A 68 -2.62 7.68 2.37
N TYR A 69 -3.89 7.84 2.73
CA TYR A 69 -5.03 7.65 1.83
C TYR A 69 -5.40 8.95 1.13
N GLY A 70 -5.71 8.88 -0.16
CA GLY A 70 -6.10 10.06 -0.96
C GLY A 70 -5.48 10.06 -2.35
N ARG A 71 -6.22 10.56 -3.33
CA ARG A 71 -5.80 10.55 -4.74
C ARG A 71 -4.70 11.57 -5.02
N HIS A 72 -4.73 12.70 -4.31
CA HIS A 72 -3.76 13.78 -4.42
C HIS A 72 -2.44 13.53 -3.68
N LEU A 73 -2.35 12.47 -2.87
CA LEU A 73 -1.19 12.19 -1.99
C LEU A 73 -0.12 11.29 -2.65
N THR A 74 0.10 11.43 -3.96
CA THR A 74 0.94 10.51 -4.75
C THR A 74 2.38 10.41 -4.24
N GLN A 75 3.00 11.55 -3.88
CA GLN A 75 4.38 11.57 -3.38
C GLN A 75 4.50 10.94 -1.99
N ALA A 76 3.61 11.30 -1.06
CA ALA A 76 3.60 10.71 0.28
C ALA A 76 3.43 9.18 0.23
N LYS A 77 2.52 8.69 -0.62
CA LYS A 77 2.35 7.25 -0.89
C LYS A 77 3.60 6.59 -1.43
N ALA A 78 4.29 7.22 -2.38
CA ALA A 78 5.53 6.71 -2.94
C ALA A 78 6.63 6.61 -1.87
N ILE A 79 6.79 7.64 -1.03
CA ILE A 79 7.78 7.67 0.06
C ILE A 79 7.51 6.53 1.06
N ILE A 80 6.26 6.36 1.50
CA ILE A 80 5.93 5.31 2.47
C ILE A 80 6.06 3.92 1.85
N THR A 81 5.61 3.73 0.61
CA THR A 81 5.78 2.44 -0.09
C THR A 81 7.26 2.08 -0.19
N GLN A 82 8.12 3.03 -0.58
CA GLN A 82 9.57 2.83 -0.59
C GLN A 82 10.09 2.45 0.79
N THR A 83 9.68 3.18 1.83
CA THR A 83 10.09 2.95 3.21
C THR A 83 9.75 1.54 3.69
N VAL A 84 8.54 1.08 3.39
CA VAL A 84 8.08 -0.28 3.72
C VAL A 84 8.92 -1.30 2.96
N VAL A 85 9.05 -1.18 1.63
CA VAL A 85 9.79 -2.16 0.83
C VAL A 85 11.28 -2.24 1.20
N ASP A 86 11.91 -1.11 1.50
CA ASP A 86 13.30 -1.06 1.99
C ASP A 86 13.43 -1.80 3.33
N THR A 87 12.48 -1.56 4.25
CA THR A 87 12.42 -2.26 5.55
C THR A 87 12.28 -3.76 5.38
N LEU A 88 11.39 -4.22 4.48
CA LEU A 88 11.17 -5.63 4.17
C LEU A 88 12.42 -6.29 3.55
N SER A 89 13.21 -5.53 2.79
CA SER A 89 14.42 -6.01 2.12
C SER A 89 15.61 -6.18 3.07
N LEU A 90 15.59 -5.49 4.22
CA LEU A 90 16.65 -5.58 5.24
C LEU A 90 16.44 -6.74 6.22
N ILE A 91 15.20 -7.22 6.36
CA ILE A 91 14.87 -8.34 7.24
C ILE A 91 15.27 -9.66 6.57
N ARG A 92 15.98 -10.51 7.31
CA ARG A 92 16.39 -11.82 6.83
C ARG A 92 15.20 -12.75 6.67
N ALA A 93 15.24 -13.63 5.66
CA ALA A 93 14.16 -14.58 5.37
C ALA A 93 13.76 -15.47 6.55
N THR A 94 14.70 -15.81 7.44
CA THR A 94 14.46 -16.60 8.66
C THR A 94 13.61 -15.88 9.70
N ASP A 95 13.63 -14.54 9.68
CA ASP A 95 13.03 -13.68 10.70
C ASP A 95 11.67 -13.11 10.23
N ILE A 96 11.22 -13.46 9.01
CA ILE A 96 9.95 -12.99 8.43
C ILE A 96 8.74 -13.53 9.22
N GLU A 97 8.66 -14.86 9.42
CA GLU A 97 7.50 -15.48 10.07
C GLU A 97 7.32 -14.99 11.52
N SER A 98 8.42 -14.77 12.25
CA SER A 98 8.38 -14.22 13.61
C SER A 98 7.92 -12.76 13.62
N THR A 99 8.42 -11.94 12.67
CA THR A 99 8.02 -10.53 12.52
C THR A 99 6.54 -10.39 12.16
N ILE A 100 6.02 -11.21 11.24
CA ILE A 100 4.60 -11.20 10.88
C ILE A 100 3.72 -11.61 12.07
N SER A 101 4.20 -12.51 12.91
CA SER A 101 3.46 -12.98 14.08
C SER A 101 3.25 -11.89 15.13
N THR A 102 4.12 -10.87 15.21
CA THR A 102 3.97 -9.74 16.14
C THR A 102 2.97 -8.69 15.64
N LEU A 103 2.65 -8.68 14.34
CA LEU A 103 1.70 -7.74 13.76
C LEU A 103 0.26 -8.08 14.16
N ASN A 104 -0.56 -7.06 14.39
CA ASN A 104 -2.00 -7.24 14.55
C ASN A 104 -2.68 -7.53 13.19
N PHE A 105 -3.99 -7.78 13.21
CA PHE A 105 -4.73 -8.15 12.00
C PHE A 105 -4.75 -7.04 10.94
N ASP A 106 -4.99 -5.79 11.36
CA ASP A 106 -5.07 -4.64 10.46
C ASP A 106 -3.70 -4.34 9.83
N GLN A 107 -2.62 -4.49 10.60
CA GLN A 107 -1.25 -4.34 10.13
C GLN A 107 -0.87 -5.42 9.11
N LYS A 108 -1.35 -6.66 9.27
CA LYS A 108 -1.15 -7.74 8.29
C LYS A 108 -1.85 -7.41 6.97
N ASP A 109 -3.07 -6.90 7.03
CA ASP A 109 -3.81 -6.48 5.83
C ASP A 109 -3.14 -5.29 5.14
N LEU A 110 -2.65 -4.32 5.93
CA LEU A 110 -1.93 -3.16 5.41
C LEU A 110 -0.59 -3.56 4.79
N LEU A 111 0.15 -4.47 5.41
CA LEU A 111 1.37 -5.04 4.85
C LEU A 111 1.07 -5.72 3.51
N MET A 112 0.02 -6.52 3.43
CA MET A 112 -0.41 -7.16 2.17
C MET A 112 -0.70 -6.10 1.09
N LYS A 113 -1.31 -4.97 1.45
CA LYS A 113 -1.55 -3.85 0.53
C LYS A 113 -0.25 -3.26 -0.01
N TYR A 114 0.75 -3.01 0.85
CA TYR A 114 2.05 -2.51 0.42
C TYR A 114 2.86 -3.53 -0.40
N LEU A 115 2.69 -4.83 -0.16
CA LEU A 115 3.29 -5.86 -1.01
C LEU A 115 2.77 -5.76 -2.44
N TYR A 116 1.45 -5.65 -2.63
CA TYR A 116 0.88 -5.42 -3.96
C TYR A 116 1.31 -4.08 -4.56
N ALA A 117 1.44 -3.03 -3.72
CA ALA A 117 1.93 -1.73 -4.17
C ALA A 117 3.36 -1.80 -4.73
N GLY A 118 4.26 -2.54 -4.07
CA GLY A 118 5.61 -2.78 -4.54
C GLY A 118 5.65 -3.71 -5.77
N LEU A 119 4.84 -4.76 -5.79
CA LEU A 119 4.77 -5.71 -6.92
C LEU A 119 4.22 -5.06 -8.21
N ALA A 120 3.44 -3.98 -8.10
CA ALA A 120 2.99 -3.21 -9.25
C ALA A 120 4.11 -2.41 -9.94
N LYS A 121 5.27 -2.24 -9.28
CA LYS A 121 6.44 -1.50 -9.78
C LYS A 121 7.70 -2.39 -9.75
N PRO A 122 7.73 -3.49 -10.52
CA PRO A 122 8.84 -4.44 -10.53
C PRO A 122 10.17 -3.83 -11.03
N GLU A 123 10.11 -2.72 -11.75
CA GLU A 123 11.27 -1.94 -12.20
C GLU A 123 11.98 -1.20 -11.06
N VAL A 124 11.28 -0.92 -9.96
CA VAL A 124 11.82 -0.21 -8.78
C VAL A 124 12.20 -1.20 -7.68
N TYR A 125 11.42 -2.27 -7.51
CA TYR A 125 11.49 -3.13 -6.33
C TYR A 125 11.86 -4.58 -6.66
N ASN A 126 12.56 -5.23 -5.73
CA ASN A 126 12.87 -6.66 -5.84
C ASN A 126 11.62 -7.52 -5.56
N SER A 127 10.95 -7.91 -6.64
CA SER A 127 9.74 -8.74 -6.59
C SER A 127 9.97 -10.10 -5.91
N GLY A 128 11.17 -10.68 -5.96
CA GLY A 128 11.47 -11.96 -5.31
C GLY A 128 11.35 -11.90 -3.79
N VAL A 129 11.83 -10.81 -3.18
CA VAL A 129 11.68 -10.55 -1.73
C VAL A 129 10.21 -10.35 -1.39
N LEU A 130 9.49 -9.54 -2.17
CA LEU A 130 8.07 -9.27 -1.94
C LEU A 130 7.20 -10.53 -2.04
N LEU A 131 7.48 -11.42 -3.00
CA LEU A 131 6.80 -12.71 -3.14
C LEU A 131 7.08 -13.63 -1.95
N THR A 132 8.30 -13.62 -1.42
CA THR A 132 8.64 -14.36 -0.20
C THR A 132 7.82 -13.86 0.99
N TRP A 133 7.74 -12.54 1.18
CA TRP A 133 6.89 -11.93 2.21
C TRP A 133 5.41 -12.26 2.03
N HIS A 134 4.91 -12.21 0.79
CA HIS A 134 3.53 -12.55 0.45
C HIS A 134 3.17 -13.99 0.83
N GLU A 135 4.03 -14.95 0.47
CA GLU A 135 3.85 -16.37 0.82
C GLU A 135 3.73 -16.53 2.34
N LYS A 136 4.68 -15.96 3.10
CA LYS A 136 4.72 -16.09 4.56
C LYS A 136 3.55 -15.39 5.24
N LEU A 137 3.16 -14.22 4.76
CA LEU A 137 2.03 -13.47 5.28
C LEU A 137 0.72 -14.23 5.03
N THR A 138 0.53 -14.77 3.83
CA THR A 138 -0.66 -15.57 3.49
C THR A 138 -0.74 -16.84 4.31
N LYS A 139 0.40 -17.51 4.57
CA LYS A 139 0.48 -18.69 5.45
C LYS A 139 -0.02 -18.38 6.88
N ILE A 140 0.28 -17.20 7.42
CA ILE A 140 -0.05 -16.82 8.80
C ILE A 140 -1.44 -16.17 8.91
N ALA A 141 -1.77 -15.23 8.02
CA ALA A 141 -3.01 -14.45 8.04
C ALA A 141 -4.17 -15.13 7.30
N GLY A 142 -3.88 -16.17 6.52
CA GLY A 142 -4.84 -16.82 5.62
C GLY A 142 -5.13 -15.98 4.37
N THR A 143 -5.91 -16.54 3.44
CA THR A 143 -6.30 -15.88 2.19
C THR A 143 -7.22 -14.66 2.39
N GLY A 144 -7.83 -14.52 3.57
CA GLY A 144 -8.70 -13.39 3.88
C GLY A 144 -8.01 -12.03 3.76
N CYS A 145 -6.70 -11.94 4.08
CA CYS A 145 -5.95 -10.68 3.93
C CYS A 145 -5.86 -10.25 2.47
N ILE A 146 -5.72 -11.19 1.53
CA ILE A 146 -5.74 -10.92 0.10
C ILE A 146 -7.11 -10.41 -0.32
N VAL A 147 -8.20 -11.10 0.08
CA VAL A 147 -9.57 -10.71 -0.30
C VAL A 147 -9.91 -9.31 0.20
N ARG A 148 -9.52 -8.97 1.43
CA ARG A 148 -9.72 -7.63 1.99
C ARG A 148 -8.96 -6.56 1.23
N VAL A 149 -7.69 -6.82 0.87
CA VAL A 149 -6.92 -5.88 0.04
C VAL A 149 -7.54 -5.70 -1.34
N MET A 150 -7.96 -6.80 -2.00
CA MET A 150 -8.61 -6.74 -3.32
C MET A 150 -9.95 -6.01 -3.31
N SER A 151 -10.63 -5.96 -2.16
CA SER A 151 -11.92 -5.29 -1.99
C SER A 151 -11.78 -3.86 -1.44
N ASP A 152 -10.61 -3.47 -0.94
CA ASP A 152 -10.41 -2.16 -0.33
C ASP A 152 -10.32 -1.06 -1.39
N LYS A 153 -11.23 -0.11 -1.33
CA LYS A 153 -11.28 1.06 -2.22
C LYS A 153 -10.26 2.14 -1.82
N ARG A 154 -9.71 2.08 -0.61
CA ARG A 154 -8.65 2.99 -0.15
C ARG A 154 -7.31 2.51 -0.66
N THR A 155 -6.84 3.13 -1.74
CA THR A 155 -5.56 2.80 -2.34
C THR A 155 -4.38 3.52 -1.68
N VAL A 156 -3.31 2.78 -1.43
CA VAL A 156 -1.96 3.29 -1.09
C VAL A 156 -1.03 3.30 -2.31
N LEU A 157 -1.51 2.77 -3.44
CA LEU A 157 -0.92 2.98 -4.77
C LEU A 157 -1.22 4.39 -5.28
#